data_AF-A0AAV6CII2-F1
#
_entry.id   AF-A0AAV6CII2-F1
#
_cell.length_a   1.000
_cell.length_b   1.000
_cell.length_c   1.000
_cell.angle_alpha   90.00
_cell.angle_beta   90.00
_cell.angle_gamma   90.00
#
_symmetry.space_group_name_H-M   'P 1'
#
loop_
_entity.id
_entity.type
_entity.pdbx_description
1 polymer ?
#
loop_
_entity_poly.entity_id
_entity_poly.type
_entity_poly.pdbx_seq_one_letter_code
_entity_poly.pdbx_strand_id
1 'polypeptide(L)'
;MSLLDNIIQVSPLLQGSTPLEQGADGCFTAEQNPLCADPEWAADHPSECPDAPTITGLVVVPTSTTTIVGNYAQFVAKLTFSDGREKDVTSKATWSSNLTGLASISVTGKAKGISAGIATITGRYRGYADTSQLTIQAACIQANMDVALVLDRSGSMREQLPDGQTRMAKTLAAAQAFLNNLDWLKDRVAVVSFSGIWNEDPALCYPDAKLEFPLWAGEDEVRAVVNAITLPSAEECEISGCGTGIGGGLQVAQEELNSGRARSGARKVIVLLTDGMENINNPDPEELAEEIKGDGWVIVVIALAVPSTYHAYLQGLCSCDFFFAASSVDELPNIYARIPALICQKQNDSCIGTYFPPSVAAGCHRDRLDYTEFANWSVTGYVDLIGRDLFVFFDPSEGPYVDLAGTNAGRGGMGMLESKDDFVLEPGLYEFSLKIAGNQRQSRDADVVALSVGSGDGRSASGKVFFKTVAVTDHKQPFTEYSYQFRVSSTTKGKIRIGQYSLGAQPNGLPSAQTVGSLVKDIALTNTDTGETIIEDDFSDEGSCP
;
A
#
# COMPACT_ATOMS: atom_id res chain seq x y z
N MET A 1 41.17 17.16 -2.49
CA MET A 1 41.90 17.65 -3.68
C MET A 1 42.48 16.41 -4.37
N SER A 2 41.77 15.90 -5.38
CA SER A 2 42.05 16.05 -6.82
C SER A 2 43.15 15.06 -7.27
N LEU A 3 42.78 13.85 -7.69
CA LEU A 3 42.35 13.43 -9.04
C LEU A 3 43.46 13.56 -10.11
N LEU A 4 43.87 12.35 -10.52
CA LEU A 4 44.64 11.95 -11.69
C LEU A 4 43.86 12.22 -12.99
N ASP A 5 44.61 12.21 -14.11
CA ASP A 5 44.36 11.40 -15.33
C ASP A 5 44.84 12.16 -16.58
N ASN A 6 45.13 11.54 -17.72
CA ASN A 6 45.73 10.28 -18.15
C ASN A 6 45.93 10.45 -19.67
N ILE A 7 46.92 9.78 -20.25
CA ILE A 7 47.25 9.84 -21.69
C ILE A 7 46.42 8.79 -22.46
N ILE A 8 46.07 9.06 -23.73
CA ILE A 8 46.23 8.15 -24.89
C ILE A 8 46.05 8.92 -26.21
N GLN A 9 46.90 8.59 -27.18
CA GLN A 9 47.21 9.28 -28.44
C GLN A 9 46.34 8.88 -29.63
N VAL A 10 46.30 9.74 -30.68
CA VAL A 10 46.38 9.32 -32.10
C VAL A 10 46.97 10.41 -33.02
N SER A 11 47.85 10.02 -33.94
CA SER A 11 48.28 10.65 -35.23
C SER A 11 49.01 9.54 -36.05
N PRO A 12 49.41 9.64 -37.35
CA PRO A 12 49.39 10.77 -38.34
C PRO A 12 49.12 10.39 -39.85
N LEU A 13 49.23 11.39 -40.74
CA LEU A 13 49.87 11.44 -42.10
C LEU A 13 48.97 11.86 -43.31
N LEU A 14 49.09 13.12 -43.81
CA LEU A 14 49.90 13.64 -44.96
C LEU A 14 49.28 13.31 -46.35
N GLN A 15 49.24 14.11 -47.42
CA GLN A 15 49.78 15.42 -47.83
C GLN A 15 49.17 15.70 -49.22
N GLY A 16 48.87 16.97 -49.55
CA GLY A 16 48.42 17.35 -50.90
C GLY A 16 47.88 18.78 -50.98
N SER A 17 48.69 19.76 -50.58
CA SER A 17 48.35 21.18 -50.65
C SER A 17 48.58 21.73 -52.07
N THR A 18 47.51 22.04 -52.79
CA THR A 18 47.54 23.09 -53.83
C THR A 18 47.49 24.46 -53.15
N PRO A 19 48.27 25.47 -53.59
CA PRO A 19 48.21 26.80 -52.98
C PRO A 19 46.83 27.43 -53.15
N LEU A 20 46.33 28.04 -52.07
CA LEU A 20 45.15 28.90 -52.06
C LEU A 20 45.40 30.12 -52.98
N GLU A 21 44.71 30.24 -54.11
CA GLU A 21 44.65 31.50 -54.84
C GLU A 21 43.64 32.43 -54.17
N GLN A 22 44.14 33.59 -53.75
CA GLN A 22 43.37 34.66 -53.12
C GLN A 22 42.55 35.37 -54.22
N GLY A 23 41.22 35.39 -54.08
CA GLY A 23 40.36 36.25 -54.91
C GLY A 23 40.74 37.72 -54.75
N ALA A 24 40.63 38.50 -55.83
CA ALA A 24 41.13 39.87 -55.95
C ALA A 24 40.47 40.92 -55.02
N ASP A 25 39.51 40.49 -54.21
CA ASP A 25 38.68 41.26 -53.28
C ASP A 25 38.88 40.85 -51.80
N GLY A 26 39.72 39.85 -51.50
CA GLY A 26 40.07 39.49 -50.13
C GLY A 26 38.94 38.84 -49.32
N CYS A 27 37.80 38.53 -49.93
CA CYS A 27 36.74 37.71 -49.36
C CYS A 27 36.81 36.29 -49.94
N PHE A 28 36.80 35.29 -49.08
CA PHE A 28 36.62 33.89 -49.50
C PHE A 28 35.19 33.73 -50.02
N THR A 29 35.01 33.20 -51.23
CA THR A 29 33.68 32.84 -51.73
C THR A 29 33.07 31.72 -50.89
N ALA A 30 31.75 31.74 -50.68
CA ALA A 30 31.00 30.79 -49.84
C ALA A 30 31.23 29.30 -50.18
N GLU A 31 31.76 28.97 -51.37
CA GLU A 31 32.11 27.60 -51.78
C GLU A 31 33.33 26.98 -51.07
N GLN A 32 34.12 27.74 -50.29
CA GLN A 32 35.41 27.24 -49.76
C GLN A 32 35.50 27.10 -48.23
N ASN A 33 34.48 27.49 -47.46
CA ASN A 33 34.46 27.21 -46.03
C ASN A 33 33.76 25.86 -45.78
N PRO A 34 34.49 24.77 -45.48
CA PRO A 34 33.88 23.46 -45.25
C PRO A 34 32.91 23.46 -44.06
N LEU A 35 32.96 24.46 -43.17
CA LEU A 35 32.01 24.61 -42.06
C LEU A 35 30.62 25.09 -42.51
N CYS A 36 30.51 25.80 -43.64
CA CYS A 36 29.22 26.18 -44.23
C CYS A 36 28.40 24.98 -44.72
N ALA A 37 29.03 23.79 -44.83
CA ALA A 37 28.33 22.54 -45.13
C ALA A 37 27.46 22.05 -43.95
N ASP A 38 27.75 22.45 -42.71
CA ASP A 38 26.84 22.24 -41.58
C ASP A 38 25.83 23.39 -41.53
N PRO A 39 24.55 23.13 -41.87
CA PRO A 39 23.54 24.18 -41.93
C PRO A 39 23.20 24.79 -40.56
N GLU A 40 23.50 24.11 -39.43
CA GLU A 40 23.38 24.74 -38.10
C GLU A 40 24.49 25.76 -37.84
N TRP A 41 25.73 25.45 -38.24
CA TRP A 41 26.85 26.37 -38.08
C TRP A 41 26.69 27.59 -38.98
N ALA A 42 26.30 27.35 -40.23
CA ALA A 42 26.08 28.39 -41.22
C ALA A 42 24.95 29.36 -40.81
N ALA A 43 23.89 28.86 -40.18
CA ALA A 43 22.80 29.69 -39.64
C ALA A 43 23.26 30.66 -38.53
N ASP A 44 24.31 30.33 -37.78
CA ASP A 44 24.88 31.21 -36.73
C ASP A 44 25.92 32.20 -37.28
N HIS A 45 26.42 31.99 -38.50
CA HIS A 45 27.49 32.79 -39.11
C HIS A 45 27.08 33.34 -40.48
N PRO A 46 26.00 34.15 -40.57
CA PRO A 46 25.43 34.59 -41.84
C PRO A 46 26.38 35.50 -42.65
N SER A 47 27.33 36.17 -42.01
CA SER A 47 28.37 36.95 -42.71
C SER A 47 29.43 36.07 -43.37
N GLU A 48 29.62 34.84 -42.88
CA GLU A 48 30.61 33.88 -43.39
C GLU A 48 29.99 32.89 -44.40
N CYS A 49 28.66 32.71 -44.35
CA CYS A 49 27.90 31.88 -45.28
C CYS A 49 26.67 32.62 -45.82
N PRO A 50 26.83 33.65 -46.68
CA PRO A 50 25.72 34.49 -47.14
C PRO A 50 24.65 33.73 -47.95
N ASP A 51 25.02 32.60 -48.57
CA ASP A 51 24.11 31.74 -49.35
C ASP A 51 23.59 30.53 -48.55
N ALA A 52 23.88 30.44 -47.25
CA ALA A 52 23.43 29.33 -46.44
C ALA A 52 21.92 29.37 -46.18
N PRO A 53 21.26 28.21 -46.14
CA PRO A 53 19.83 28.17 -45.86
C PRO A 53 19.56 28.57 -44.40
N THR A 54 18.54 29.38 -44.21
CA THR A 54 18.02 29.77 -42.90
C THR A 54 17.14 28.69 -42.29
N ILE A 55 17.11 28.61 -40.95
CA ILE A 55 16.16 27.75 -40.22
C ILE A 55 14.75 28.32 -40.40
N THR A 56 13.81 27.47 -40.84
CA THR A 56 12.40 27.84 -41.04
C THR A 56 11.48 27.34 -39.94
N GLY A 57 11.88 26.30 -39.19
CA GLY A 57 11.04 25.74 -38.13
C GLY A 57 11.58 24.46 -37.51
N LEU A 58 10.84 23.93 -36.55
CA LEU A 58 11.06 22.62 -35.93
C LEU A 58 9.82 21.76 -36.17
N VAL A 59 10.01 20.47 -36.45
CA VAL A 59 8.93 19.48 -36.56
C VAL A 59 9.21 18.32 -35.62
N VAL A 60 8.23 17.93 -34.80
CA VAL A 60 8.29 16.76 -33.95
C VAL A 60 7.56 15.59 -34.62
N VAL A 61 8.28 14.49 -34.83
CA VAL A 61 7.78 13.28 -35.50
C VAL A 61 7.80 12.09 -34.53
N PRO A 62 6.74 11.26 -34.49
CA PRO A 62 5.45 11.43 -35.19
C PRO A 62 4.63 12.60 -34.62
N THR A 63 3.70 13.16 -35.39
CA THR A 63 2.76 14.21 -34.94
C THR A 63 1.70 13.70 -33.96
N SER A 64 1.39 12.42 -34.04
CA SER A 64 0.64 11.69 -33.02
C SER A 64 1.08 10.24 -32.97
N THR A 65 1.10 9.64 -31.79
CA THR A 65 1.34 8.20 -31.64
C THR A 65 0.60 7.62 -30.45
N THR A 66 0.52 6.29 -30.40
CA THR A 66 -0.07 5.54 -29.30
C THR A 66 0.98 4.67 -28.64
N THR A 67 0.94 4.59 -27.32
CA THR A 67 1.69 3.60 -26.53
C THR A 67 0.80 3.01 -25.46
N ILE A 68 1.28 2.00 -24.75
CA ILE A 68 0.59 1.47 -23.57
C ILE A 68 1.32 1.90 -22.30
N VAL A 69 0.59 1.98 -21.18
CA VAL A 69 1.18 2.28 -19.87
C VAL A 69 2.34 1.32 -19.58
N GLY A 70 3.49 1.86 -19.16
CA GLY A 70 4.73 1.12 -18.90
C GLY A 70 5.68 1.07 -20.11
N ASN A 71 5.16 1.23 -21.33
CA ASN A 71 5.94 1.22 -22.56
C ASN A 71 6.44 2.61 -22.95
N TYR A 72 7.25 2.63 -24.01
CA TYR A 72 7.87 3.84 -24.53
C TYR A 72 7.34 4.20 -25.92
N ALA A 73 7.34 5.50 -26.22
CA ALA A 73 7.18 6.05 -27.56
C ALA A 73 8.39 6.95 -27.87
N GLN A 74 8.95 6.84 -29.08
CA GLN A 74 10.07 7.67 -29.50
C GLN A 74 9.55 8.88 -30.28
N PHE A 75 10.05 10.05 -29.92
CA PHE A 75 9.87 11.29 -30.66
C PHE A 75 11.21 11.76 -31.21
N VAL A 76 11.17 12.35 -32.40
CA VAL A 76 12.32 12.89 -33.11
C VAL A 76 12.05 14.36 -33.39
N ALA A 77 12.96 15.24 -33.01
CA ALA A 77 12.88 16.66 -33.33
C ALA A 77 13.75 16.95 -34.55
N LYS A 78 13.14 17.48 -35.61
CA LYS A 78 13.83 17.83 -36.85
C LYS A 78 13.77 19.32 -37.11
N LEU A 79 14.92 19.96 -37.29
CA LEU A 79 14.98 21.31 -37.84
C LEU A 79 14.69 21.26 -39.34
N THR A 80 13.93 22.25 -39.81
CA THR A 80 13.67 22.48 -41.25
C THR A 80 14.39 23.73 -41.71
N PHE A 81 14.92 23.69 -42.93
CA PHE A 81 15.66 24.78 -43.55
C PHE A 81 14.95 25.32 -44.80
N SER A 82 15.25 26.55 -45.21
CA SER A 82 14.62 27.21 -46.36
C SER A 82 14.89 26.54 -47.72
N ASP A 83 15.89 25.67 -47.79
CA ASP A 83 16.17 24.83 -48.96
C ASP A 83 15.43 23.48 -48.94
N GLY A 84 14.58 23.24 -47.93
CA GLY A 84 13.79 22.02 -47.76
C GLY A 84 14.53 20.86 -47.09
N ARG A 85 15.81 21.03 -46.71
CA ARG A 85 16.53 20.00 -45.94
C ARG A 85 16.01 19.92 -44.49
N GLU A 86 16.21 18.75 -43.89
CA GLU A 86 15.94 18.50 -42.47
C GLU A 86 17.21 18.04 -41.74
N LYS A 87 17.35 18.41 -40.47
CA LYS A 87 18.40 17.89 -39.57
C LYS A 87 17.80 17.37 -38.28
N ASP A 88 18.18 16.15 -37.89
CA ASP A 88 17.80 15.59 -36.59
C ASP A 88 18.56 16.31 -35.46
N VAL A 89 17.79 16.89 -34.55
CA VAL A 89 18.28 17.62 -33.37
C VAL A 89 17.74 17.01 -32.06
N THR A 90 17.28 15.76 -32.09
CA THR A 90 16.58 15.09 -30.98
C THR A 90 17.36 15.14 -29.67
N SER A 91 18.67 14.90 -29.70
CA SER A 91 19.54 14.93 -28.52
C SER A 91 19.93 16.33 -28.05
N LYS A 92 19.69 17.36 -28.89
CA LYS A 92 19.95 18.78 -28.58
C LYS A 92 18.69 19.53 -28.16
N ALA A 93 17.52 19.00 -28.49
CA ALA A 93 16.24 19.58 -28.14
C ALA A 93 15.96 19.48 -26.63
N THR A 94 15.27 20.48 -26.10
CA THR A 94 14.67 20.41 -24.77
C THR A 94 13.27 19.82 -24.91
N TRP A 95 13.01 18.74 -24.18
CA TRP A 95 11.75 18.01 -24.23
C TRP A 95 10.92 18.27 -22.97
N SER A 96 9.60 18.38 -23.12
CA SER A 96 8.67 18.48 -21.99
C SER A 96 7.34 17.78 -22.30
N SER A 97 6.66 17.30 -21.25
CA SER A 97 5.28 16.80 -21.30
C SER A 97 4.40 17.74 -20.49
N ASN A 98 3.18 18.02 -20.97
CA ASN A 98 2.22 18.85 -20.23
C ASN A 98 1.66 18.16 -18.97
N LEU A 99 1.66 16.82 -18.95
CA LEU A 99 1.13 15.98 -17.86
C LEU A 99 2.15 14.88 -17.56
N THR A 100 3.12 15.18 -16.70
CA THR A 100 4.18 14.24 -16.31
C THR A 100 3.66 13.02 -15.56
N GLY A 101 2.44 13.08 -15.00
CA GLY A 101 1.72 11.92 -14.46
C GLY A 101 1.16 10.97 -15.51
N LEU A 102 0.97 11.41 -16.76
CA LEU A 102 0.53 10.58 -17.88
C LEU A 102 1.71 10.07 -18.71
N ALA A 103 2.68 10.95 -19.01
CA ALA A 103 3.90 10.57 -19.71
C ALA A 103 5.09 11.44 -19.30
N SER A 104 6.22 10.80 -19.01
CA SER A 104 7.52 11.47 -18.89
C SER A 104 8.29 11.34 -20.21
N ILE A 105 9.22 12.26 -20.48
CA ILE A 105 10.06 12.21 -21.67
C ILE A 105 11.52 12.49 -21.34
N SER A 106 12.43 11.68 -21.88
CA SER A 106 13.87 11.83 -21.69
C SER A 106 14.46 12.92 -22.59
N VAL A 107 15.70 13.32 -22.29
CA VAL A 107 16.52 14.20 -23.15
C VAL A 107 16.80 13.62 -24.55
N THR A 108 16.57 12.33 -24.75
CA THR A 108 16.71 11.64 -26.04
C THR A 108 15.39 11.50 -26.78
N GLY A 109 14.33 12.23 -26.38
CA GLY A 109 13.02 12.17 -27.02
C GLY A 109 12.24 10.88 -26.76
N LYS A 110 12.66 10.07 -25.78
CA LYS A 110 12.00 8.79 -25.44
C LYS A 110 10.96 9.05 -24.34
N ALA A 111 9.69 9.04 -24.72
CA ALA A 111 8.58 9.18 -23.79
C ALA A 111 8.21 7.83 -23.16
N LYS A 112 7.95 7.78 -21.85
CA LYS A 112 7.39 6.62 -21.15
C LYS A 112 5.95 6.89 -20.78
N GLY A 113 5.03 6.00 -21.14
CA GLY A 113 3.66 6.05 -20.65
C GLY A 113 3.61 5.68 -19.17
N ILE A 114 3.13 6.59 -18.32
CA ILE A 114 2.99 6.42 -16.87
C ILE A 114 1.54 6.11 -16.49
N SER A 115 0.57 6.74 -17.17
CA SER A 115 -0.85 6.40 -17.07
C SER A 115 -1.58 6.60 -18.39
N ALA A 116 -2.72 5.92 -18.52
CA ALA A 116 -3.62 6.06 -19.64
C ALA A 116 -4.17 7.49 -19.72
N GLY A 117 -4.45 7.94 -20.95
CA GLY A 117 -4.89 9.30 -21.23
C GLY A 117 -4.11 9.90 -22.39
N ILE A 118 -4.23 11.21 -22.57
CA ILE A 118 -3.61 11.94 -23.68
C ILE A 118 -2.63 12.96 -23.11
N ALA A 119 -1.36 12.84 -23.48
CA ALA A 119 -0.31 13.79 -23.15
C ALA A 119 0.13 14.55 -24.42
N THR A 120 0.49 15.82 -24.26
CA THR A 120 1.13 16.62 -25.30
C THR A 120 2.62 16.70 -25.02
N ILE A 121 3.41 16.16 -25.94
CA ILE A 121 4.87 16.22 -25.93
C ILE A 121 5.32 17.46 -26.72
N THR A 122 6.18 18.27 -26.13
CA THR A 122 6.75 19.46 -26.78
C THR A 122 8.26 19.29 -26.94
N GLY A 123 8.75 19.47 -28.16
CA GLY A 123 10.18 19.61 -28.45
C GLY A 123 10.52 21.08 -28.70
N ARG A 124 11.61 21.58 -28.11
CA ARG A 124 12.11 22.94 -28.33
C ARG A 124 13.59 22.94 -28.71
N TYR A 125 13.97 23.71 -29.72
CA TYR A 125 15.37 23.92 -30.07
C TYR A 125 15.56 25.29 -30.77
N ARG A 126 16.57 26.06 -30.34
CA ARG A 126 16.93 27.37 -30.91
C ARG A 126 15.76 28.35 -31.10
N GLY A 127 14.84 28.40 -30.12
CA GLY A 127 13.67 29.29 -30.14
C GLY A 127 12.46 28.77 -30.92
N TYR A 128 12.62 27.66 -31.66
CA TYR A 128 11.52 26.98 -32.33
C TYR A 128 10.94 25.88 -31.44
N ALA A 129 9.63 25.65 -31.55
CA ALA A 129 8.90 24.65 -30.79
C ALA A 129 7.86 23.98 -31.67
N ASP A 130 7.63 22.69 -31.46
CA ASP A 130 6.53 21.96 -32.05
C ASP A 130 5.99 20.93 -31.04
N THR A 131 4.74 20.52 -31.24
CA THR A 131 4.02 19.63 -30.32
C THR A 131 3.56 18.35 -31.02
N SER A 132 3.46 17.28 -30.24
CA SER A 132 2.97 15.99 -30.69
C SER A 132 2.06 15.36 -29.64
N GLN A 133 1.01 14.69 -30.09
CA GLN A 133 0.05 14.03 -29.22
C GLN A 133 0.45 12.58 -28.93
N LEU A 134 0.63 12.24 -27.66
CA LEU A 134 0.81 10.88 -27.20
C LEU A 134 -0.48 10.37 -26.56
N THR A 135 -1.10 9.37 -27.18
CA THR A 135 -2.20 8.62 -26.56
C THR A 135 -1.61 7.43 -25.81
N ILE A 136 -1.80 7.37 -24.49
CA ILE A 136 -1.42 6.23 -23.69
C ILE A 136 -2.66 5.39 -23.42
N GLN A 137 -2.64 4.14 -23.85
CA GLN A 137 -3.69 3.17 -23.57
C GLN A 137 -3.34 2.40 -22.30
N ALA A 138 -4.35 2.07 -21.49
CA ALA A 138 -4.15 1.16 -20.37
C ALA A 138 -3.64 -0.20 -20.86
N ALA A 139 -2.69 -0.81 -20.13
CA ALA A 139 -2.14 -2.12 -20.48
C ALA A 139 -3.15 -3.28 -20.27
N CYS A 140 -4.28 -3.05 -19.59
CA CYS A 140 -5.36 -4.02 -19.49
C CYS A 140 -6.26 -4.00 -20.71
N ILE A 141 -6.11 -4.98 -21.60
CA ILE A 141 -7.21 -5.36 -22.48
C ILE A 141 -8.01 -6.56 -21.94
N GLN A 142 -7.59 -7.22 -20.84
CA GLN A 142 -8.10 -8.55 -20.49
C GLN A 142 -9.03 -8.72 -19.26
N ALA A 143 -9.17 -7.78 -18.34
CA ALA A 143 -10.10 -7.94 -17.20
C ALA A 143 -11.09 -6.79 -17.10
N ASN A 144 -12.38 -7.11 -17.06
CA ASN A 144 -13.46 -6.17 -16.76
C ASN A 144 -13.33 -5.69 -15.31
N MET A 145 -13.62 -4.42 -15.01
CA MET A 145 -13.63 -3.92 -13.63
C MET A 145 -15.05 -3.62 -13.14
N ASP A 146 -15.32 -3.99 -11.89
CA ASP A 146 -16.47 -3.50 -11.13
C ASP A 146 -15.91 -2.59 -10.03
N VAL A 147 -16.16 -1.29 -10.17
CA VAL A 147 -15.56 -0.25 -9.34
C VAL A 147 -16.61 0.34 -8.41
N ALA A 148 -16.32 0.47 -7.12
CA ALA A 148 -17.04 1.35 -6.21
C ALA A 148 -16.21 2.61 -5.98
N LEU A 149 -16.71 3.76 -6.43
CA LEU A 149 -16.14 5.07 -6.11
C LEU A 149 -16.74 5.53 -4.78
N VAL A 150 -15.92 5.58 -3.73
CA VAL A 150 -16.33 5.85 -2.34
C VAL A 150 -15.81 7.21 -1.91
N LEU A 151 -16.72 8.17 -1.73
CA LEU A 151 -16.39 9.59 -1.57
C LEU A 151 -16.80 10.10 -0.19
N ASP A 152 -15.83 10.66 0.53
CA ASP A 152 -16.09 11.35 1.79
C ASP A 152 -16.91 12.63 1.55
N ARG A 153 -17.97 12.78 2.34
CA ARG A 153 -18.83 13.96 2.43
C ARG A 153 -18.91 14.51 3.86
N SER A 154 -17.91 14.21 4.68
CA SER A 154 -17.71 14.76 6.03
C SER A 154 -17.65 16.29 6.04
N GLY A 155 -17.76 16.86 7.23
CA GLY A 155 -17.83 18.32 7.41
C GLY A 155 -16.60 19.06 6.89
N SER A 156 -15.42 18.45 6.97
CA SER A 156 -14.14 19.03 6.49
C SER A 156 -14.10 19.26 4.99
N MET A 157 -14.84 18.46 4.21
CA MET A 157 -14.96 18.60 2.75
C MET A 157 -15.65 19.90 2.32
N ARG A 158 -16.28 20.64 3.25
CA ARG A 158 -16.86 21.97 3.01
C ARG A 158 -15.83 23.09 2.92
N GLU A 159 -14.59 22.85 3.37
CA GLU A 159 -13.56 23.88 3.41
C GLU A 159 -13.45 24.63 2.06
N GLN A 160 -13.51 25.96 2.13
CA GLN A 160 -13.37 26.82 0.96
C GLN A 160 -11.90 27.01 0.61
N LEU A 161 -11.62 26.86 -0.67
CA LEU A 161 -10.30 27.04 -1.25
C LEU A 161 -10.13 28.50 -1.74
N PRO A 162 -8.89 28.95 -2.00
CA PRO A 162 -8.63 30.32 -2.45
C PRO A 162 -9.37 30.74 -3.73
N ASP A 163 -9.80 29.79 -4.56
CA ASP A 163 -10.57 30.04 -5.79
C ASP A 163 -12.10 30.10 -5.57
N GLY A 164 -12.56 30.03 -4.32
CA GLY A 164 -13.97 30.10 -3.93
C GLY A 164 -14.73 28.78 -4.08
N GLN A 165 -14.09 27.71 -4.54
CA GLN A 165 -14.69 26.37 -4.58
C GLN A 165 -14.47 25.63 -3.26
N THR A 166 -15.31 24.63 -2.97
CA THR A 166 -15.09 23.73 -1.83
C THR A 166 -14.13 22.60 -2.21
N ARG A 167 -13.49 21.98 -1.20
CA ARG A 167 -12.76 20.71 -1.40
C ARG A 167 -13.61 19.67 -2.13
N MET A 168 -14.87 19.51 -1.72
CA MET A 168 -15.80 18.60 -2.40
C MET A 168 -15.99 18.91 -3.89
N ALA A 169 -16.17 20.18 -4.27
CA ALA A 169 -16.33 20.54 -5.69
C ALA A 169 -15.11 20.14 -6.53
N LYS A 170 -13.90 20.31 -6.00
CA LYS A 170 -12.65 19.88 -6.65
C LYS A 170 -12.52 18.36 -6.70
N THR A 171 -12.90 17.67 -5.62
CA THR A 171 -12.94 16.22 -5.56
C THR A 171 -13.86 15.64 -6.63
N LEU A 172 -15.07 16.19 -6.78
CA LEU A 172 -16.01 15.75 -7.82
C LEU A 172 -15.44 15.98 -9.23
N ALA A 173 -14.80 17.13 -9.48
CA ALA A 173 -14.13 17.39 -10.76
C ALA A 173 -12.99 16.40 -11.04
N ALA A 174 -12.21 16.01 -10.02
CA ALA A 174 -11.15 15.02 -10.17
C ALA A 174 -11.69 13.59 -10.35
N ALA A 175 -12.79 13.24 -9.68
CA ALA A 175 -13.51 12.00 -9.93
C ALA A 175 -14.03 11.90 -11.37
N GLN A 176 -14.47 13.00 -11.97
CA GLN A 176 -14.82 13.01 -13.40
C GLN A 176 -13.62 12.66 -14.30
N ALA A 177 -12.41 13.08 -13.92
CA ALA A 177 -11.19 12.71 -14.63
C ALA A 177 -10.86 11.21 -14.48
N PHE A 178 -11.14 10.60 -13.33
CA PHE A 178 -11.06 9.13 -13.18
C PHE A 178 -12.01 8.42 -14.14
N LEU A 179 -13.27 8.84 -14.20
CA LEU A 179 -14.30 8.25 -15.06
C LEU A 179 -13.95 8.35 -16.56
N ASN A 180 -13.19 9.36 -16.98
CA ASN A 180 -12.69 9.49 -18.35
C ASN A 180 -11.68 8.39 -18.76
N ASN A 181 -11.10 7.69 -17.78
CA ASN A 181 -10.07 6.68 -18.01
C ASN A 181 -10.60 5.23 -17.90
N LEU A 182 -11.91 5.05 -17.69
CA LEU A 182 -12.55 3.74 -17.67
C LEU A 182 -12.98 3.31 -19.08
N ASP A 183 -13.01 2.00 -19.33
CA ASP A 183 -13.53 1.42 -20.57
C ASP A 183 -15.01 1.07 -20.35
N TRP A 184 -15.93 1.99 -20.65
CA TRP A 184 -17.37 1.82 -20.40
C TRP A 184 -18.05 0.67 -21.17
N LEU A 185 -17.36 0.03 -22.12
CA LEU A 185 -17.83 -1.23 -22.72
C LEU A 185 -17.58 -2.44 -21.81
N LYS A 186 -16.63 -2.32 -20.88
CA LYS A 186 -16.16 -3.39 -20.02
C LYS A 186 -16.33 -3.09 -18.54
N ASP A 187 -16.27 -1.85 -18.12
CA ASP A 187 -16.23 -1.46 -16.72
C ASP A 187 -17.63 -1.06 -16.23
N ARG A 188 -17.86 -1.26 -14.94
CA ARG A 188 -19.07 -0.81 -14.24
C ARG A 188 -18.66 -0.02 -13.02
N VAL A 189 -19.46 0.99 -12.70
CA VAL A 189 -19.20 1.87 -11.57
C VAL A 189 -20.43 1.94 -10.68
N ALA A 190 -20.21 1.73 -9.39
CA ALA A 190 -21.10 2.13 -8.30
C ALA A 190 -20.55 3.39 -7.65
N VAL A 191 -21.44 4.22 -7.11
CA VAL A 191 -21.06 5.45 -6.41
C VAL A 191 -21.58 5.36 -4.99
N VAL A 192 -20.67 5.53 -4.03
CA VAL A 192 -20.96 5.51 -2.60
C VAL A 192 -20.48 6.84 -2.02
N SER A 193 -21.30 7.45 -1.17
CA SER A 193 -20.88 8.59 -0.36
C SER A 193 -20.91 8.19 1.11
N PHE A 194 -20.04 8.78 1.93
CA PHE A 194 -20.06 8.52 3.37
C PHE A 194 -19.72 9.74 4.21
N SER A 195 -20.32 9.80 5.39
CA SER A 195 -19.95 10.66 6.51
C SER A 195 -20.29 9.87 7.79
N GLY A 196 -20.56 10.56 8.88
CA GLY A 196 -20.96 9.95 10.12
C GLY A 196 -21.58 10.96 11.07
N ILE A 197 -22.31 10.41 12.02
CA ILE A 197 -22.79 11.14 13.17
C ILE A 197 -21.75 10.94 14.26
N TRP A 198 -20.98 11.98 14.56
CA TRP A 198 -20.00 11.97 15.63
C TRP A 198 -20.65 12.37 16.95
N ASN A 199 -20.27 11.67 18.02
CA ASN A 199 -20.68 11.97 19.38
C ASN A 199 -19.53 11.71 20.35
N GLU A 200 -19.54 12.39 21.50
CA GLU A 200 -18.59 12.12 22.58
C GLU A 200 -18.80 10.73 23.19
N ASP A 201 -20.02 10.19 23.15
CA ASP A 201 -20.33 8.80 23.48
C ASP A 201 -20.17 7.93 22.22
N PRO A 202 -19.15 7.04 22.16
CA PRO A 202 -18.91 6.18 21.00
C PRO A 202 -20.09 5.26 20.67
N ALA A 203 -20.95 4.92 21.63
CA ALA A 203 -22.15 4.11 21.39
C ALA A 203 -23.24 4.86 20.59
N LEU A 204 -23.11 6.19 20.49
CA LEU A 204 -23.99 7.05 19.71
C LEU A 204 -23.36 7.48 18.38
N CYS A 205 -22.16 7.01 18.07
CA CYS A 205 -21.56 7.19 16.75
C CYS A 205 -22.18 6.23 15.73
N TYR A 206 -22.63 6.78 14.59
CA TYR A 206 -23.23 5.98 13.52
C TYR A 206 -22.65 6.38 12.16
N PRO A 207 -22.34 5.41 11.28
CA PRO A 207 -21.95 5.72 9.92
C PRO A 207 -23.14 6.29 9.16
N ASP A 208 -22.89 7.30 8.35
CA ASP A 208 -23.85 7.84 7.40
C ASP A 208 -23.33 7.58 5.99
N ALA A 209 -23.41 6.32 5.57
CA ALA A 209 -22.97 5.86 4.26
C ALA A 209 -24.16 5.54 3.36
N LYS A 210 -24.07 5.90 2.08
CA LYS A 210 -25.16 5.80 1.12
C LYS A 210 -24.67 5.30 -0.24
N LEU A 211 -25.39 4.33 -0.79
CA LEU A 211 -25.28 3.95 -2.19
C LEU A 211 -26.00 5.01 -3.03
N GLU A 212 -25.24 5.92 -3.63
CA GLU A 212 -25.76 6.99 -4.48
C GLU A 212 -26.16 6.46 -5.85
N PHE A 213 -25.41 5.47 -6.37
CA PHE A 213 -25.70 4.81 -7.62
C PHE A 213 -25.29 3.33 -7.59
N PRO A 214 -26.18 2.40 -7.96
CA PRO A 214 -25.84 0.99 -8.03
C PRO A 214 -24.87 0.72 -9.18
N LEU A 215 -24.17 -0.41 -9.11
CA LEU A 215 -23.18 -0.84 -10.08
C LEU A 215 -23.82 -0.98 -11.47
N TRP A 216 -23.39 -0.12 -12.40
CA TRP A 216 -23.95 -0.06 -13.74
C TRP A 216 -22.91 0.43 -14.77
N ALA A 217 -23.17 0.22 -16.06
CA ALA A 217 -22.27 0.59 -17.17
C ALA A 217 -22.68 1.91 -17.88
N GLY A 218 -23.66 2.63 -17.34
CA GLY A 218 -24.17 3.88 -17.91
C GLY A 218 -23.29 5.06 -17.54
N GLU A 219 -22.40 5.46 -18.45
CA GLU A 219 -21.45 6.55 -18.24
C GLU A 219 -22.15 7.86 -17.85
N ASP A 220 -23.13 8.29 -18.64
CA ASP A 220 -23.81 9.57 -18.43
C ASP A 220 -24.54 9.61 -17.09
N GLU A 221 -25.17 8.50 -16.68
CA GLU A 221 -25.86 8.38 -15.40
C GLU A 221 -24.90 8.42 -14.22
N VAL A 222 -23.77 7.69 -14.28
CA VAL A 222 -22.75 7.72 -13.23
C VAL A 222 -22.20 9.13 -13.08
N ARG A 223 -21.86 9.79 -14.20
CA ARG A 223 -21.32 11.16 -14.20
C ARG A 223 -22.30 12.15 -13.61
N ALA A 224 -23.59 12.03 -13.95
CA ALA A 224 -24.64 12.87 -13.40
C ALA A 224 -24.76 12.70 -11.88
N VAL A 225 -24.70 11.46 -11.37
CA VAL A 225 -24.77 11.21 -9.91
C VAL A 225 -23.55 11.76 -9.20
N VAL A 226 -22.34 11.53 -9.70
CA VAL A 226 -21.11 12.07 -9.09
C VAL A 226 -21.20 13.60 -8.97
N ASN A 227 -21.65 14.31 -10.01
CA ASN A 227 -21.82 15.76 -9.95
C ASN A 227 -22.92 16.23 -9.00
N ALA A 228 -23.86 15.36 -8.64
CA ALA A 228 -25.00 15.67 -7.79
C ALA A 228 -24.74 15.34 -6.30
N ILE A 229 -23.60 14.77 -5.93
CA ILE A 229 -23.29 14.48 -4.52
C ILE A 229 -23.17 15.80 -3.76
N THR A 230 -23.98 15.92 -2.70
CA THR A 230 -24.00 17.09 -1.82
C THR A 230 -23.44 16.75 -0.45
N LEU A 231 -22.83 17.75 0.19
CA LEU A 231 -22.46 17.67 1.61
C LEU A 231 -23.71 17.86 2.48
N PRO A 232 -23.81 17.21 3.67
CA PRO A 232 -24.84 17.51 4.66
C PRO A 232 -24.79 18.99 5.03
N SER A 233 -25.92 19.67 5.18
CA SER A 233 -25.98 21.12 5.44
C SER A 233 -25.16 21.54 6.68
N ALA A 234 -24.79 22.82 6.76
CA ALA A 234 -24.05 23.32 7.93
C ALA A 234 -24.83 23.10 9.24
N GLU A 235 -26.15 23.28 9.21
CA GLU A 235 -27.06 23.04 10.35
C GLU A 235 -27.10 21.55 10.74
N GLU A 236 -27.14 20.64 9.76
CA GLU A 236 -27.03 19.20 10.03
C GLU A 236 -25.67 18.85 10.65
N CYS A 237 -24.58 19.50 10.24
CA CYS A 237 -23.25 19.27 10.81
C CYS A 237 -23.08 19.86 12.21
N GLU A 238 -23.80 20.92 12.57
CA GLU A 238 -23.82 21.42 13.95
C GLU A 238 -24.43 20.40 14.92
N ILE A 239 -25.37 19.59 14.44
CA ILE A 239 -26.07 18.58 15.25
C ILE A 239 -25.35 17.23 15.21
N SER A 240 -24.96 16.78 14.02
CA SER A 240 -24.38 15.44 13.80
C SER A 240 -22.86 15.40 13.91
N GLY A 241 -22.19 16.55 13.96
CA GLY A 241 -20.73 16.65 13.86
C GLY A 241 -20.16 16.34 12.48
N CYS A 242 -20.94 15.78 11.54
CA CYS A 242 -20.51 15.37 10.19
C CYS A 242 -19.12 14.69 10.21
N GLY A 243 -19.00 13.64 11.00
CA GLY A 243 -17.79 12.84 11.14
C GLY A 243 -17.39 12.12 9.86
N THR A 244 -16.27 11.42 9.96
CA THR A 244 -15.65 10.64 8.89
C THR A 244 -15.84 9.17 9.24
N GLY A 245 -16.78 8.51 8.57
CA GLY A 245 -17.15 7.10 8.78
C GLY A 245 -16.74 6.19 7.62
N ILE A 246 -15.43 6.01 7.42
CA ILE A 246 -14.81 5.18 6.39
C ILE A 246 -15.34 3.75 6.43
N GLY A 247 -15.49 3.18 7.63
CA GLY A 247 -16.00 1.81 7.79
C GLY A 247 -17.38 1.61 7.13
N GLY A 248 -18.29 2.56 7.34
CA GLY A 248 -19.60 2.53 6.66
C GLY A 248 -19.50 2.67 5.15
N GLY A 249 -18.60 3.53 4.66
CA GLY A 249 -18.34 3.69 3.23
C GLY A 249 -17.82 2.40 2.58
N LEU A 250 -16.87 1.73 3.24
CA LEU A 250 -16.35 0.43 2.82
C LEU A 250 -17.44 -0.65 2.85
N GLN A 251 -18.32 -0.64 3.87
CA GLN A 251 -19.39 -1.64 4.01
C GLN A 251 -20.37 -1.56 2.86
N VAL A 252 -20.88 -0.36 2.56
CA VAL A 252 -21.82 -0.16 1.44
C VAL A 252 -21.16 -0.53 0.10
N ALA A 253 -19.88 -0.21 -0.08
CA ALA A 253 -19.14 -0.61 -1.27
C ALA A 253 -18.98 -2.14 -1.37
N GLN A 254 -18.68 -2.82 -0.27
CA GLN A 254 -18.58 -4.27 -0.19
C GLN A 254 -19.90 -4.95 -0.53
N GLU A 255 -20.99 -4.50 0.08
CA GLU A 255 -22.34 -5.01 -0.19
C GLU A 255 -22.71 -4.87 -1.68
N GLU A 256 -22.42 -3.72 -2.29
CA GLU A 256 -22.74 -3.47 -3.69
C GLU A 256 -21.90 -4.35 -4.64
N LEU A 257 -20.60 -4.45 -4.39
CA LEU A 257 -19.68 -5.28 -5.17
C LEU A 257 -19.87 -6.79 -4.90
N ASN A 258 -20.63 -7.17 -3.88
CA ASN A 258 -21.12 -8.54 -3.65
C ASN A 258 -22.55 -8.78 -4.13
N SER A 259 -23.25 -7.74 -4.60
CA SER A 259 -24.61 -7.86 -5.10
C SER A 259 -24.69 -8.68 -6.39
N GLY A 260 -25.90 -9.12 -6.76
CA GLY A 260 -26.14 -9.78 -8.04
C GLY A 260 -25.85 -8.93 -9.29
N ARG A 261 -25.52 -7.64 -9.14
CA ARG A 261 -25.06 -6.77 -10.24
C ARG A 261 -23.58 -6.94 -10.52
N ALA A 262 -22.79 -7.36 -9.54
CA ALA A 262 -21.36 -7.62 -9.69
C ALA A 262 -21.13 -8.87 -10.54
N ARG A 263 -20.03 -8.86 -11.30
CA ARG A 263 -19.66 -9.93 -12.22
C ARG A 263 -18.61 -10.81 -11.57
N SER A 264 -18.86 -12.11 -11.55
CA SER A 264 -17.98 -13.11 -10.91
C SER A 264 -16.54 -13.17 -11.47
N GLY A 265 -16.32 -12.71 -12.71
CA GLY A 265 -14.99 -12.63 -13.33
C GLY A 265 -14.46 -11.21 -13.52
N ALA A 266 -15.17 -10.19 -13.02
CA ALA A 266 -14.66 -8.84 -13.01
C ALA A 266 -13.77 -8.62 -11.79
N ARG A 267 -12.75 -7.78 -11.95
CA ARG A 267 -11.93 -7.33 -10.84
C ARG A 267 -12.71 -6.31 -10.04
N LYS A 268 -12.87 -6.57 -8.75
CA LYS A 268 -13.55 -5.67 -7.83
C LYS A 268 -12.55 -4.66 -7.28
N VAL A 269 -12.91 -3.39 -7.35
CA VAL A 269 -12.05 -2.27 -6.99
C VAL A 269 -12.85 -1.27 -6.16
N ILE A 270 -12.33 -0.88 -5.01
CA ILE A 270 -12.83 0.23 -4.21
C ILE A 270 -11.86 1.39 -4.36
N VAL A 271 -12.34 2.57 -4.74
CA VAL A 271 -11.56 3.81 -4.77
C VAL A 271 -12.11 4.74 -3.70
N LEU A 272 -11.49 4.71 -2.53
CA LEU A 272 -11.82 5.52 -1.36
C LEU A 272 -11.06 6.84 -1.39
N LEU A 273 -11.77 7.95 -1.26
CA LEU A 273 -11.19 9.26 -0.97
C LEU A 273 -11.72 9.79 0.37
N THR A 274 -10.80 10.26 1.21
CA THR A 274 -11.10 10.92 2.50
C THR A 274 -10.21 12.15 2.69
N ASP A 275 -10.74 13.20 3.32
CA ASP A 275 -9.94 14.33 3.79
C ASP A 275 -9.75 14.37 5.32
N GLY A 276 -10.30 13.37 6.01
CA GLY A 276 -10.37 13.33 7.46
C GLY A 276 -9.88 12.01 8.06
N MET A 277 -9.66 12.06 9.38
CA MET A 277 -9.35 10.89 10.19
C MET A 277 -10.65 10.16 10.55
N GLU A 278 -10.65 8.83 10.49
CA GLU A 278 -11.76 8.00 10.98
C GLU A 278 -12.11 8.39 12.41
N ASN A 279 -13.40 8.64 12.67
CA ASN A 279 -13.87 8.98 14.01
C ASN A 279 -15.25 8.39 14.37
N ILE A 280 -15.77 7.48 13.53
CA ILE A 280 -17.01 6.75 13.80
C ILE A 280 -16.69 5.32 14.24
N ASN A 281 -15.73 4.67 13.58
CA ASN A 281 -15.23 3.32 13.84
C ASN A 281 -16.34 2.26 13.99
N ASN A 282 -17.37 2.36 13.14
CA ASN A 282 -18.51 1.46 13.14
C ASN A 282 -19.07 1.33 11.70
N PRO A 283 -18.92 0.16 11.03
CA PRO A 283 -18.04 -0.95 11.42
C PRO A 283 -16.56 -0.51 11.46
N ASP A 284 -15.70 -1.32 12.07
CA ASP A 284 -14.26 -1.07 12.07
C ASP A 284 -13.71 -1.14 10.63
N PRO A 285 -13.12 -0.05 10.09
CA PRO A 285 -12.60 -0.04 8.73
C PRO A 285 -11.36 -0.92 8.55
N GLU A 286 -10.54 -1.18 9.56
CA GLU A 286 -9.36 -2.05 9.43
C GLU A 286 -9.80 -3.51 9.24
N GLU A 287 -10.70 -4.00 10.10
CA GLU A 287 -11.29 -5.35 9.99
C GLU A 287 -11.96 -5.55 8.63
N LEU A 288 -12.75 -4.57 8.19
CA LEU A 288 -13.47 -4.65 6.93
C LEU A 288 -12.55 -4.55 5.70
N ALA A 289 -11.53 -3.69 5.75
CA ALA A 289 -10.53 -3.60 4.69
C ALA A 289 -9.75 -4.91 4.57
N GLU A 290 -9.42 -5.57 5.68
CA GLU A 290 -8.79 -6.88 5.68
C GLU A 290 -9.66 -7.95 5.02
N GLU A 291 -10.96 -8.01 5.34
CA GLU A 291 -11.90 -8.92 4.68
C GLU A 291 -11.96 -8.69 3.17
N ILE A 292 -12.14 -7.44 2.74
CA ILE A 292 -12.23 -7.06 1.32
C ILE A 292 -10.93 -7.42 0.58
N LYS A 293 -9.77 -7.14 1.18
CA LYS A 293 -8.46 -7.52 0.61
C LYS A 293 -8.32 -9.04 0.54
N GLY A 294 -8.83 -9.76 1.55
CA GLY A 294 -8.88 -11.22 1.60
C GLY A 294 -9.67 -11.84 0.45
N ASP A 295 -10.78 -11.22 0.03
CA ASP A 295 -11.53 -11.66 -1.15
C ASP A 295 -10.81 -11.38 -2.49
N GLY A 296 -9.59 -10.84 -2.44
CA GLY A 296 -8.76 -10.54 -3.62
C GLY A 296 -9.13 -9.22 -4.31
N TRP A 297 -9.88 -8.34 -3.64
CA TRP A 297 -10.28 -7.06 -4.21
C TRP A 297 -9.18 -6.03 -4.01
N VAL A 298 -9.25 -4.95 -4.79
CA VAL A 298 -8.32 -3.84 -4.66
C VAL A 298 -8.98 -2.71 -3.89
N ILE A 299 -8.36 -2.25 -2.80
CA ILE A 299 -8.73 -1.00 -2.15
C ILE A 299 -7.67 0.05 -2.48
N VAL A 300 -8.11 1.14 -3.09
CA VAL A 300 -7.32 2.34 -3.35
C VAL A 300 -7.74 3.41 -2.37
N VAL A 301 -6.77 4.01 -1.68
CA VAL A 301 -7.04 5.07 -0.68
C VAL A 301 -6.34 6.36 -1.10
N ILE A 302 -7.12 7.42 -1.21
CA ILE A 302 -6.67 8.77 -1.51
C ILE A 302 -6.89 9.63 -0.27
N ALA A 303 -5.81 10.04 0.38
CA ALA A 303 -5.83 10.91 1.56
C ALA A 303 -5.61 12.37 1.12
N LEU A 304 -6.64 13.19 1.20
CA LEU A 304 -6.60 14.60 0.79
C LEU A 304 -6.34 15.51 1.99
N ALA A 305 -5.22 16.23 2.00
CA ALA A 305 -4.86 17.16 3.07
C ALA A 305 -4.86 16.54 4.50
N VAL A 306 -4.73 15.22 4.59
CA VAL A 306 -4.66 14.48 5.86
C VAL A 306 -3.24 14.59 6.45
N PRO A 307 -3.08 14.83 7.77
CA PRO A 307 -1.77 14.87 8.42
C PRO A 307 -0.96 13.59 8.22
N SER A 308 0.36 13.71 8.00
CA SER A 308 1.24 12.57 7.76
C SER A 308 1.30 11.58 8.90
N THR A 309 1.02 12.01 10.14
CA THR A 309 0.92 11.14 11.32
C THR A 309 -0.19 10.11 11.22
N TYR A 310 -1.18 10.34 10.34
CA TYR A 310 -2.32 9.45 10.13
C TYR A 310 -2.20 8.63 8.84
N HIS A 311 -1.15 8.85 8.04
CA HIS A 311 -0.97 8.13 6.78
C HIS A 311 -0.77 6.63 6.99
N ALA A 312 -0.10 6.21 8.06
CA ALA A 312 0.12 4.79 8.35
C ALA A 312 -1.21 4.03 8.54
N TYR A 313 -2.17 4.62 9.25
CA TYR A 313 -3.51 4.04 9.41
C TYR A 313 -4.23 3.91 8.06
N LEU A 314 -4.31 5.00 7.28
CA LEU A 314 -4.98 4.97 5.97
C LEU A 314 -4.26 4.06 4.96
N GLN A 315 -2.94 3.90 5.10
CA GLN A 315 -2.16 2.92 4.34
C GLN A 315 -2.55 1.48 4.69
N GLY A 316 -2.85 1.19 5.96
CA GLY A 316 -3.33 -0.13 6.39
C GLY A 316 -4.63 -0.56 5.70
N LEU A 317 -5.49 0.41 5.35
CA LEU A 317 -6.77 0.14 4.67
C LEU A 317 -6.60 -0.23 3.18
N CYS A 318 -5.52 0.21 2.52
CA CYS A 318 -5.36 0.02 1.07
C CYS A 318 -4.70 -1.33 0.73
N SER A 319 -4.89 -1.79 -0.50
CA SER A 319 -4.05 -2.84 -1.10
C SER A 319 -2.66 -2.27 -1.44
N CYS A 320 -1.60 -3.09 -1.41
CA CYS A 320 -0.21 -2.63 -1.58
C CYS A 320 -0.02 -1.61 -2.71
N ASP A 321 0.75 -0.54 -2.43
CA ASP A 321 1.06 0.56 -3.35
C ASP A 321 -0.14 1.38 -3.88
N PHE A 322 -1.35 1.18 -3.33
CA PHE A 322 -2.55 1.95 -3.67
C PHE A 322 -2.92 3.02 -2.63
N PHE A 323 -1.95 3.48 -1.85
CA PHE A 323 -2.10 4.67 -1.03
C PHE A 323 -1.57 5.91 -1.76
N PHE A 324 -2.38 6.96 -1.82
CA PHE A 324 -2.02 8.25 -2.39
C PHE A 324 -2.31 9.35 -1.39
N ALA A 325 -1.27 10.02 -0.88
CA ALA A 325 -1.41 11.26 -0.13
C ALA A 325 -1.38 12.44 -1.11
N ALA A 326 -2.43 13.24 -1.12
CA ALA A 326 -2.52 14.50 -1.83
C ALA A 326 -2.39 15.65 -0.83
N SER A 327 -1.36 16.49 -0.95
CA SER A 327 -1.21 17.64 -0.04
C SER A 327 -2.21 18.75 -0.37
N SER A 328 -2.73 18.75 -1.60
CA SER A 328 -3.74 19.70 -2.09
C SER A 328 -4.67 19.05 -3.11
N VAL A 329 -5.82 19.68 -3.34
CA VAL A 329 -6.80 19.25 -4.35
C VAL A 329 -6.26 19.28 -5.79
N ASP A 330 -5.23 20.06 -6.08
CA ASP A 330 -4.66 20.20 -7.42
C ASP A 330 -3.90 18.94 -7.86
N GLU A 331 -3.53 18.07 -6.91
CA GLU A 331 -2.90 16.77 -7.19
C GLU A 331 -3.91 15.69 -7.58
N LEU A 332 -5.18 15.85 -7.18
CA LEU A 332 -6.21 14.82 -7.37
C LEU A 332 -6.40 14.40 -8.83
N PRO A 333 -6.47 15.30 -9.83
CA PRO A 333 -6.62 14.87 -11.22
C PRO A 333 -5.49 13.92 -11.68
N ASN A 334 -4.26 14.17 -11.23
CA ASN A 334 -3.11 13.33 -11.56
C ASN A 334 -3.15 11.98 -10.84
N ILE A 335 -3.59 11.95 -9.58
CA ILE A 335 -3.75 10.71 -8.81
C ILE A 335 -4.84 9.85 -9.45
N TYR A 336 -6.03 10.41 -9.64
CA TYR A 336 -7.18 9.72 -10.21
C TYR A 336 -6.90 9.19 -11.62
N ALA A 337 -6.21 9.96 -12.45
CA ALA A 337 -5.83 9.50 -13.79
C ALA A 337 -4.87 8.29 -13.76
N ARG A 338 -4.10 8.08 -12.68
CA ARG A 338 -3.14 6.97 -12.54
C ARG A 338 -3.76 5.66 -12.06
N ILE A 339 -4.90 5.71 -11.37
CA ILE A 339 -5.48 4.55 -10.68
C ILE A 339 -5.82 3.40 -11.64
N PRO A 340 -6.56 3.60 -12.76
CA PRO A 340 -6.87 2.49 -13.68
C PRO A 340 -5.61 1.79 -14.21
N ALA A 341 -4.58 2.56 -14.52
CA ALA A 341 -3.30 2.04 -15.02
C ALA A 341 -2.55 1.21 -13.96
N LEU A 342 -2.53 1.66 -12.70
CA LEU A 342 -1.85 0.97 -11.61
C LEU A 342 -2.56 -0.33 -11.22
N ILE A 343 -3.90 -0.31 -11.16
CA ILE A 343 -4.71 -1.52 -10.95
C ILE A 343 -4.31 -2.55 -12.00
N CYS A 344 -4.18 -2.11 -13.25
CA CYS A 344 -3.81 -2.96 -14.37
C CYS A 344 -2.41 -3.55 -14.33
N GLN A 345 -1.39 -2.77 -13.95
CA GLN A 345 -0.01 -3.25 -13.91
C GLN A 345 0.23 -4.30 -12.84
N LYS A 346 -0.47 -4.20 -11.72
CA LYS A 346 -0.29 -5.07 -10.56
C LYS A 346 -1.18 -6.32 -10.57
N GLN A 347 -1.65 -6.77 -11.74
CA GLN A 347 -2.53 -7.94 -11.88
C GLN A 347 -1.97 -9.25 -11.27
N ASN A 348 -0.64 -9.37 -11.17
CA ASN A 348 0.06 -10.55 -10.65
C ASN A 348 0.98 -10.22 -9.45
N ASP A 349 0.86 -9.03 -8.86
CA ASP A 349 1.61 -8.74 -7.65
C ASP A 349 1.03 -9.59 -6.52
N SER A 350 1.89 -10.26 -5.75
CA SER A 350 1.56 -11.13 -4.61
C SER A 350 0.73 -10.45 -3.51
N CYS A 351 0.47 -9.15 -3.66
CA CYS A 351 -0.35 -8.32 -2.79
C CYS A 351 -1.83 -8.23 -3.21
N ILE A 352 -2.18 -8.63 -4.42
CA ILE A 352 -3.56 -8.57 -4.93
C ILE A 352 -3.97 -9.98 -5.32
N GLY A 353 -4.68 -10.66 -4.42
CA GLY A 353 -5.22 -11.99 -4.68
C GLY A 353 -4.48 -13.16 -4.02
N THR A 354 -3.81 -12.98 -2.89
CA THR A 354 -3.50 -14.12 -2.00
C THR A 354 -4.11 -13.90 -0.61
N TYR A 355 -5.39 -14.22 -0.49
CA TYR A 355 -5.84 -14.95 0.68
C TYR A 355 -6.50 -16.25 0.17
N PHE A 356 -5.88 -17.37 0.54
CA PHE A 356 -6.49 -18.68 0.38
C PHE A 356 -7.67 -18.75 1.37
N PRO A 357 -8.91 -19.06 0.93
CA PRO A 357 -10.01 -19.26 1.88
C PRO A 357 -9.67 -20.42 2.82
N PRO A 358 -10.02 -20.33 4.12
CA PRO A 358 -9.84 -21.41 5.07
C PRO A 358 -10.86 -22.52 4.81
N SER A 359 -10.56 -23.38 3.84
CA SER A 359 -11.16 -24.71 3.76
C SER A 359 -10.08 -25.77 3.60
N VAL A 360 -9.72 -26.37 4.74
CA VAL A 360 -9.33 -27.79 4.89
C VAL A 360 -8.25 -28.32 3.92
N ALA A 361 -7.01 -27.84 4.00
CA ALA A 361 -5.80 -28.63 3.70
C ALA A 361 -4.56 -27.95 4.30
N ALA A 362 -3.64 -28.76 4.83
CA ALA A 362 -2.59 -28.39 5.78
C ALA A 362 -1.40 -27.59 5.21
N GLY A 363 -0.82 -26.72 6.05
CA GLY A 363 0.60 -26.33 5.98
C GLY A 363 0.90 -24.82 5.94
N CYS A 364 1.09 -24.22 7.13
CA CYS A 364 1.84 -22.98 7.45
C CYS A 364 1.69 -21.71 6.57
N HIS A 365 1.03 -20.68 7.11
CA HIS A 365 1.15 -19.28 6.66
C HIS A 365 1.59 -18.36 7.80
N ARG A 366 2.45 -17.38 7.49
CA ARG A 366 3.24 -16.56 8.42
C ARG A 366 2.52 -15.38 9.10
N ASP A 367 1.26 -15.11 8.73
CA ASP A 367 0.49 -13.96 9.20
C ASP A 367 -0.91 -14.39 9.65
N ARG A 368 -0.96 -15.38 10.55
CA ARG A 368 -2.22 -15.92 11.06
C ARG A 368 -2.66 -15.15 12.32
N LEU A 369 -3.91 -14.73 12.39
CA LEU A 369 -4.59 -14.55 13.67
C LEU A 369 -5.19 -15.91 14.07
N ASP A 370 -5.24 -16.23 15.35
CA ASP A 370 -5.77 -17.48 15.88
C ASP A 370 -4.99 -18.74 15.42
N TYR A 371 -3.69 -18.78 15.75
CA TYR A 371 -2.82 -19.94 15.57
C TYR A 371 -3.41 -21.19 16.24
N THR A 372 -3.45 -22.28 15.49
CA THR A 372 -3.86 -23.60 16.01
C THR A 372 -2.67 -24.48 16.39
N GLU A 373 -1.45 -24.09 16.02
CA GLU A 373 -0.20 -24.76 16.34
C GLU A 373 1.01 -23.87 16.05
N PHE A 374 2.15 -24.22 16.66
CA PHE A 374 3.51 -23.73 16.46
C PHE A 374 4.45 -24.94 16.24
N ALA A 375 5.74 -24.73 15.98
CA ALA A 375 6.71 -25.81 15.74
C ALA A 375 6.70 -26.83 16.89
N ASN A 376 6.73 -26.35 18.14
CA ASN A 376 6.75 -27.20 19.33
C ASN A 376 5.39 -27.37 20.02
N TRP A 377 4.36 -26.61 19.63
CA TRP A 377 3.13 -26.47 20.40
C TRP A 377 1.87 -26.77 19.58
N SER A 378 0.95 -27.53 20.16
CA SER A 378 -0.46 -27.60 19.76
C SER A 378 -1.21 -26.50 20.50
N VAL A 379 -2.13 -25.81 19.84
CA VAL A 379 -2.96 -24.77 20.46
C VAL A 379 -4.39 -25.24 20.63
N THR A 380 -4.96 -25.03 21.82
CA THR A 380 -6.42 -25.08 22.03
C THR A 380 -6.94 -23.69 22.39
N GLY A 381 -8.12 -23.33 21.89
CA GLY A 381 -8.60 -21.94 21.95
C GLY A 381 -8.01 -21.11 20.82
N TYR A 382 -7.80 -19.83 21.08
CA TYR A 382 -7.25 -18.88 20.12
C TYR A 382 -6.00 -18.19 20.70
N VAL A 383 -4.91 -18.15 19.93
CA VAL A 383 -3.68 -17.41 20.28
C VAL A 383 -3.14 -16.69 19.05
N ASP A 384 -2.52 -15.52 19.24
CA ASP A 384 -1.90 -14.76 18.14
C ASP A 384 -0.38 -14.72 18.32
N LEU A 385 0.38 -14.74 17.21
CA LEU A 385 1.81 -14.44 17.22
C LEU A 385 1.99 -12.96 16.84
N ILE A 386 2.57 -12.19 17.75
CA ILE A 386 2.77 -10.74 17.65
C ILE A 386 4.27 -10.45 17.51
N GLY A 387 4.63 -9.31 16.91
CA GLY A 387 6.04 -8.88 16.77
C GLY A 387 6.66 -9.15 15.39
N ARG A 388 5.83 -9.45 14.38
CA ARG A 388 6.21 -9.56 12.97
C ARG A 388 5.21 -8.78 12.09
N ASP A 389 5.56 -7.54 11.80
CA ASP A 389 5.02 -6.67 10.72
C ASP A 389 3.54 -6.27 10.68
N LEU A 390 2.67 -6.67 11.64
CA LEU A 390 1.23 -6.31 11.61
C LEU A 390 0.63 -5.68 12.89
N PHE A 391 1.36 -5.59 14.01
CA PHE A 391 0.83 -5.01 15.25
C PHE A 391 1.64 -3.80 15.73
N VAL A 392 1.11 -2.59 15.50
CA VAL A 392 1.72 -1.30 15.91
C VAL A 392 1.46 -0.92 17.38
N PHE A 393 0.69 -1.71 18.12
CA PHE A 393 0.36 -1.44 19.52
C PHE A 393 1.44 -1.86 20.52
N PHE A 394 2.53 -2.47 20.06
CA PHE A 394 3.54 -3.05 20.95
C PHE A 394 4.96 -2.86 20.43
N ASP A 395 5.94 -2.85 21.33
CA ASP A 395 7.34 -2.56 21.03
C ASP A 395 7.97 -3.68 20.16
N PRO A 396 8.31 -3.41 18.88
CA PRO A 396 8.89 -4.38 17.98
C PRO A 396 10.33 -4.79 18.36
N SER A 397 10.96 -4.10 19.32
CA SER A 397 12.30 -4.46 19.82
C SER A 397 12.33 -5.73 20.67
N GLU A 398 11.17 -6.20 21.14
CA GLU A 398 11.04 -7.42 21.93
C GLU A 398 11.03 -8.70 21.06
N GLY A 399 11.02 -8.62 19.73
CA GLY A 399 10.89 -9.81 18.87
C GLY A 399 9.52 -10.49 18.98
N PRO A 400 9.37 -11.74 18.48
CA PRO A 400 8.08 -12.42 18.45
C PRO A 400 7.62 -12.90 19.84
N TYR A 401 6.31 -12.84 20.10
CA TYR A 401 5.67 -13.35 21.31
C TYR A 401 4.21 -13.71 21.08
N VAL A 402 3.64 -14.53 21.96
CA VAL A 402 2.28 -15.07 21.83
C VAL A 402 1.29 -14.31 22.70
N ASP A 403 0.17 -13.86 22.13
CA ASP A 403 -1.02 -13.41 22.86
C ASP A 403 -1.92 -14.61 23.15
N LEU A 404 -2.11 -14.96 24.43
CA LEU A 404 -2.86 -16.14 24.85
C LEU A 404 -4.40 -16.01 24.76
N ALA A 405 -4.96 -14.87 24.36
CA ALA A 405 -6.42 -14.78 24.13
C ALA A 405 -6.80 -14.82 22.65
N GLY A 406 -5.84 -14.54 21.76
CA GLY A 406 -6.09 -14.41 20.34
C GLY A 406 -6.99 -13.21 20.01
N THR A 407 -7.45 -13.15 18.76
CA THR A 407 -8.33 -12.07 18.29
C THR A 407 -9.80 -12.40 18.55
N ASN A 408 -10.14 -13.69 18.66
CA ASN A 408 -11.50 -14.20 18.84
C ASN A 408 -11.87 -14.61 20.29
N ALA A 409 -11.27 -13.98 21.30
CA ALA A 409 -11.39 -14.34 22.72
C ALA A 409 -12.84 -14.48 23.26
N GLY A 410 -13.84 -13.90 22.57
CA GLY A 410 -15.26 -14.03 22.91
C GLY A 410 -15.99 -15.27 22.37
N ARG A 411 -15.41 -16.05 21.43
CA ARG A 411 -16.14 -17.11 20.68
C ARG A 411 -15.63 -18.56 20.89
N GLY A 412 -14.42 -18.78 21.41
CA GLY A 412 -13.81 -20.14 21.44
C GLY A 412 -12.96 -20.51 22.67
N GLY A 413 -12.94 -19.66 23.70
CA GLY A 413 -12.21 -19.92 24.94
C GLY A 413 -10.76 -19.42 24.92
N MET A 414 -10.16 -19.28 26.11
CA MET A 414 -8.78 -18.79 26.28
C MET A 414 -7.76 -19.76 25.69
N GLY A 415 -6.74 -19.21 25.06
CA GLY A 415 -5.67 -19.95 24.42
C GLY A 415 -4.78 -20.71 25.41
N MET A 416 -4.37 -21.90 24.98
CA MET A 416 -3.43 -22.77 25.69
C MET A 416 -2.47 -23.41 24.70
N LEU A 417 -1.19 -23.28 24.99
CA LEU A 417 -0.10 -24.00 24.32
C LEU A 417 0.11 -25.34 25.03
N GLU A 418 0.20 -26.42 24.26
CA GLU A 418 0.53 -27.77 24.74
C GLU A 418 1.66 -28.35 23.90
N SER A 419 2.72 -28.90 24.50
CA SER A 419 3.83 -29.47 23.73
C SER A 419 3.36 -30.58 22.77
N LYS A 420 3.77 -30.53 21.50
CA LYS A 420 3.40 -31.53 20.47
C LYS A 420 3.90 -32.91 20.83
N ASP A 421 5.14 -32.98 21.32
CA ASP A 421 5.74 -34.21 21.80
C ASP A 421 5.50 -34.42 23.29
N ASP A 422 5.40 -35.70 23.65
CA ASP A 422 5.48 -36.10 25.05
C ASP A 422 6.95 -36.03 25.47
N PHE A 423 7.25 -35.36 26.58
CA PHE A 423 8.58 -35.48 27.18
C PHE A 423 8.65 -36.70 28.10
N VAL A 424 9.87 -37.14 28.36
CA VAL A 424 10.22 -38.05 29.45
C VAL A 424 11.26 -37.35 30.31
N LEU A 425 10.90 -36.98 31.55
CA LEU A 425 11.84 -36.40 32.50
C LEU A 425 12.38 -37.49 33.42
N GLU A 426 13.69 -37.69 33.40
CA GLU A 426 14.36 -38.55 34.38
C GLU A 426 14.48 -37.86 35.75
N PRO A 427 14.68 -38.62 36.84
CA PRO A 427 14.88 -38.04 38.16
C PRO A 427 16.01 -37.01 38.16
N GLY A 428 15.73 -35.80 38.64
CA GLY A 428 16.66 -34.67 38.56
C GLY A 428 16.03 -33.36 39.01
N LEU A 429 16.86 -32.32 39.09
CA LEU A 429 16.44 -30.94 39.28
C LEU A 429 16.25 -30.26 37.92
N TYR A 430 15.10 -29.61 37.76
CA TYR A 430 14.74 -28.91 36.53
C TYR A 430 14.40 -27.47 36.83
N GLU A 431 14.59 -26.60 35.84
CA GLU A 431 14.20 -25.21 35.84
C GLU A 431 13.27 -24.94 34.65
N PHE A 432 12.09 -24.38 34.93
CA PHE A 432 11.15 -23.90 33.91
C PHE A 432 11.12 -22.37 33.97
N SER A 433 11.55 -21.72 32.89
CA SER A 433 11.47 -20.28 32.69
C SER A 433 10.58 -19.86 31.51
N LEU A 434 10.03 -18.65 31.61
CA LEU A 434 9.36 -17.92 30.53
C LEU A 434 9.27 -16.42 30.87
N LYS A 435 9.03 -15.57 29.87
CA LYS A 435 8.67 -14.16 30.07
C LYS A 435 7.18 -13.94 29.87
N ILE A 436 6.58 -13.14 30.75
CA ILE A 436 5.16 -12.78 30.70
C ILE A 436 5.00 -11.26 30.80
N ALA A 437 4.11 -10.69 29.97
CA ALA A 437 3.70 -9.28 30.00
C ALA A 437 2.18 -9.13 30.05
N GLY A 438 1.70 -7.95 30.47
CA GLY A 438 0.30 -7.57 30.40
C GLY A 438 -0.14 -7.19 28.98
N ASN A 439 -1.45 -7.21 28.72
CA ASN A 439 -1.99 -6.78 27.43
C ASN A 439 -2.30 -5.28 27.40
N GLN A 440 -1.59 -4.54 26.54
CA GLN A 440 -1.70 -3.09 26.44
C GLN A 440 -3.03 -2.61 25.82
N ARG A 441 -3.88 -3.52 25.30
CA ARG A 441 -5.18 -3.20 24.68
C ARG A 441 -6.32 -2.95 25.69
N GLN A 442 -6.10 -3.10 27.00
CA GLN A 442 -7.16 -2.91 28.03
C GLN A 442 -6.82 -1.88 29.11
N SER A 443 -7.84 -1.57 29.93
CA SER A 443 -7.78 -0.75 31.16
C SER A 443 -8.18 -1.54 32.42
N ARG A 444 -8.16 -2.88 32.38
CA ARG A 444 -8.55 -3.75 33.51
C ARG A 444 -7.40 -4.64 33.93
N ASP A 445 -7.36 -4.91 35.23
CA ASP A 445 -6.26 -5.62 35.89
C ASP A 445 -6.69 -7.06 36.25
N ALA A 446 -5.73 -8.00 36.11
CA ALA A 446 -5.70 -9.37 36.62
C ALA A 446 -6.09 -10.52 35.65
N ASP A 447 -5.10 -10.99 34.89
CA ASP A 447 -5.09 -12.31 34.25
C ASP A 447 -4.25 -13.32 35.04
N VAL A 448 -4.49 -14.62 34.84
CA VAL A 448 -3.65 -15.68 35.39
C VAL A 448 -3.14 -16.58 34.28
N VAL A 449 -1.82 -16.74 34.19
CA VAL A 449 -1.18 -17.74 33.33
C VAL A 449 -0.83 -18.95 34.18
N ALA A 450 -1.33 -20.14 33.81
CA ALA A 450 -0.94 -21.39 34.46
C ALA A 450 0.14 -22.11 33.64
N LEU A 451 1.14 -22.62 34.37
CA LEU A 451 2.29 -23.35 33.86
C LEU A 451 2.23 -24.77 34.41
N SER A 452 2.42 -25.77 33.55
CA SER A 452 2.44 -27.15 34.01
C SER A 452 3.32 -28.09 33.21
N VAL A 453 3.82 -29.10 33.92
CA VAL A 453 4.61 -30.20 33.38
C VAL A 453 4.06 -31.50 34.00
N GLY A 454 3.50 -32.38 33.18
CA GLY A 454 3.03 -33.71 33.60
C GLY A 454 1.84 -34.22 32.80
N SER A 455 1.11 -35.18 33.37
CA SER A 455 0.01 -35.89 32.69
C SER A 455 -1.38 -35.25 32.91
N GLY A 456 -1.48 -34.20 33.73
CA GLY A 456 -2.73 -33.49 34.02
C GLY A 456 -3.15 -32.45 32.97
N ASP A 457 -4.42 -32.05 32.98
CA ASP A 457 -5.12 -31.21 31.98
C ASP A 457 -4.63 -29.76 31.78
N GLY A 458 -3.52 -29.36 32.38
CA GLY A 458 -3.04 -27.97 32.30
C GLY A 458 -3.70 -26.99 33.28
N ARG A 459 -4.86 -27.34 33.87
CA ARG A 459 -5.69 -26.42 34.68
C ARG A 459 -5.61 -26.63 36.18
N SER A 460 -5.26 -27.84 36.64
CA SER A 460 -5.19 -28.18 38.08
C SER A 460 -3.83 -28.75 38.47
N ALA A 461 -3.44 -28.67 39.75
CA ALA A 461 -2.20 -29.27 40.25
C ALA A 461 -2.20 -30.82 40.23
N SER A 462 -3.36 -31.45 40.10
CA SER A 462 -3.49 -32.92 40.14
C SER A 462 -2.75 -33.60 38.97
N GLY A 463 -1.94 -34.63 39.28
CA GLY A 463 -1.24 -35.43 38.26
C GLY A 463 -0.04 -34.75 37.59
N LYS A 464 0.46 -33.64 38.15
CA LYS A 464 1.59 -32.89 37.60
C LYS A 464 2.83 -32.98 38.52
N VAL A 465 4.01 -33.01 37.91
CA VAL A 465 5.28 -32.86 38.62
C VAL A 465 5.65 -31.39 38.82
N PHE A 466 5.04 -30.50 38.03
CA PHE A 466 5.12 -29.05 38.20
C PHE A 466 3.79 -28.39 37.88
N PHE A 467 3.35 -27.49 38.76
CA PHE A 467 2.23 -26.59 38.53
C PHE A 467 2.46 -25.25 39.23
N LYS A 468 2.38 -24.17 38.47
CA LYS A 468 2.45 -22.79 38.97
C LYS A 468 1.43 -21.91 38.26
N THR A 469 1.04 -20.84 38.91
CA THR A 469 0.20 -19.79 38.35
C THR A 469 0.89 -18.46 38.54
N VAL A 470 0.91 -17.64 37.50
CA VAL A 470 1.43 -16.27 37.53
C VAL A 470 0.25 -15.33 37.36
N ALA A 471 0.03 -14.44 38.33
CA ALA A 471 -0.97 -13.39 38.22
C ALA A 471 -0.34 -12.17 37.56
N VAL A 472 -0.94 -11.70 36.47
CA VAL A 472 -0.56 -10.48 35.76
C VAL A 472 -1.54 -9.39 36.17
N THR A 473 -1.18 -8.65 37.22
CA THR A 473 -2.07 -7.67 37.89
C THR A 473 -1.96 -6.26 37.35
N ASP A 474 -1.09 -6.02 36.38
CA ASP A 474 -0.96 -4.75 35.66
C ASP A 474 -0.95 -5.05 34.16
N HIS A 475 -1.95 -4.54 33.44
CA HIS A 475 -2.06 -4.72 31.99
C HIS A 475 -0.92 -4.04 31.21
N LYS A 476 -0.17 -3.12 31.84
CA LYS A 476 1.05 -2.50 31.29
C LYS A 476 2.35 -3.13 31.78
N GLN A 477 2.27 -4.24 32.53
CA GLN A 477 3.47 -4.93 33.01
C GLN A 477 4.37 -5.26 31.80
N PRO A 478 5.65 -4.81 31.78
CA PRO A 478 6.59 -5.19 30.73
C PRO A 478 6.93 -6.68 30.83
N PHE A 479 7.55 -7.24 29.79
CA PHE A 479 8.03 -8.63 29.83
C PHE A 479 8.92 -8.86 31.05
N THR A 480 8.41 -9.69 31.95
CA THR A 480 9.07 -10.05 33.21
C THR A 480 9.39 -11.53 33.16
N GLU A 481 10.64 -11.88 33.47
CA GLU A 481 11.09 -13.26 33.51
C GLU A 481 10.61 -13.95 34.79
N TYR A 482 10.02 -15.13 34.64
CA TYR A 482 9.63 -16.01 35.71
C TYR A 482 10.39 -17.31 35.56
N SER A 483 11.12 -17.72 36.59
CA SER A 483 11.90 -18.97 36.62
C SER A 483 11.59 -19.77 37.88
N TYR A 484 11.36 -21.07 37.72
CA TYR A 484 10.97 -21.97 38.80
C TYR A 484 11.74 -23.28 38.76
N GLN A 485 12.39 -23.61 39.88
CA GLN A 485 13.03 -24.91 40.06
C GLN A 485 12.09 -25.93 40.69
N PHE A 486 12.13 -27.16 40.19
CA PHE A 486 11.38 -28.29 40.75
C PHE A 486 12.13 -29.60 40.57
N ARG A 487 11.87 -30.55 41.46
CA ARG A 487 12.54 -31.86 41.46
C ARG A 487 11.60 -32.93 40.93
N VAL A 488 12.06 -33.70 39.96
CA VAL A 488 11.42 -34.92 39.48
C VAL A 488 12.00 -36.09 40.28
N SER A 489 11.14 -36.84 40.99
CA SER A 489 11.56 -37.91 41.90
C SER A 489 11.60 -39.30 41.25
N SER A 490 10.87 -39.49 40.16
CA SER A 490 10.81 -40.70 39.35
C SER A 490 10.56 -40.33 37.89
N THR A 491 11.00 -41.18 36.95
CA THR A 491 10.79 -40.98 35.51
C THR A 491 9.34 -40.61 35.22
N THR A 492 9.11 -39.44 34.65
CA THR A 492 7.77 -38.87 34.45
C THR A 492 7.55 -38.58 32.98
N LYS A 493 6.47 -39.13 32.41
CA LYS A 493 6.02 -38.84 31.05
C LYS A 493 4.86 -37.85 31.07
N GLY A 494 4.86 -36.86 30.17
CA GLY A 494 3.77 -35.88 30.12
C GLY A 494 3.93 -34.83 29.04
N LYS A 495 3.15 -33.74 29.19
CA LYS A 495 3.15 -32.57 28.31
C LYS A 495 3.46 -31.30 29.09
N ILE A 496 4.03 -30.32 28.40
CA ILE A 496 4.20 -28.96 28.91
C ILE A 496 2.99 -28.16 28.47
N ARG A 497 2.36 -27.43 29.39
CA ARG A 497 1.21 -26.57 29.05
C ARG A 497 1.34 -25.18 29.66
N ILE A 498 1.00 -24.18 28.86
CA ILE A 498 0.93 -22.77 29.24
C ILE A 498 -0.41 -22.24 28.75
N GLY A 499 -1.25 -21.72 29.64
CA GLY A 499 -2.55 -21.21 29.24
C GLY A 499 -3.09 -20.14 30.17
N GLN A 500 -3.99 -19.30 29.65
CA GLN A 500 -4.58 -18.20 30.41
C GLN A 500 -5.92 -18.57 31.05
N TYR A 501 -6.18 -17.95 32.19
CA TYR A 501 -7.40 -18.05 32.98
C TYR A 501 -7.81 -16.65 33.50
N SER A 502 -9.10 -16.34 33.40
CA SER A 502 -9.66 -15.14 34.04
C SER A 502 -9.86 -15.34 35.54
N LEU A 503 -9.43 -14.39 36.36
CA LEU A 503 -9.75 -14.35 37.78
C LEU A 503 -11.22 -13.93 37.97
N GLY A 504 -12.07 -14.92 38.22
CA GLY A 504 -13.45 -14.67 38.64
C GLY A 504 -14.51 -15.12 37.64
N ALA A 505 -14.47 -16.39 37.24
CA ALA A 505 -15.68 -17.04 36.74
C ALA A 505 -16.82 -16.77 37.74
N GLN A 506 -17.80 -15.98 37.32
CA GLN A 506 -19.06 -15.86 38.05
C GLN A 506 -19.60 -17.27 38.32
N PRO A 507 -20.33 -17.53 39.41
CA PRO A 507 -20.76 -18.87 39.83
C PRO A 507 -21.56 -19.68 38.79
N ASN A 508 -21.89 -19.07 37.64
CA ASN A 508 -22.75 -19.60 36.61
C ASN A 508 -21.99 -20.11 35.36
N GLY A 509 -20.65 -20.20 35.41
CA GLY A 509 -19.87 -20.98 34.44
C GLY A 509 -19.82 -20.45 32.99
N LEU A 510 -20.22 -19.20 32.74
CA LEU A 510 -20.00 -18.55 31.45
C LEU A 510 -18.74 -17.68 31.52
N PRO A 511 -17.78 -17.80 30.57
CA PRO A 511 -16.67 -16.87 30.48
C PRO A 511 -17.22 -15.47 30.19
N SER A 512 -16.82 -14.47 31.00
CA SER A 512 -17.19 -13.08 30.73
C SER A 512 -16.59 -12.64 29.40
N ALA A 513 -17.41 -12.08 28.52
CA ALA A 513 -17.16 -11.88 27.10
C ALA A 513 -16.04 -10.90 26.68
N GLN A 514 -15.08 -10.55 27.56
CA GLN A 514 -13.95 -9.68 27.21
C GLN A 514 -12.70 -10.02 28.03
N THR A 515 -12.02 -11.11 27.69
CA THR A 515 -10.67 -11.40 28.18
C THR A 515 -9.69 -11.14 27.06
N VAL A 516 -8.85 -10.13 27.19
CA VAL A 516 -7.73 -9.88 26.27
C VAL A 516 -6.48 -10.55 26.90
N GLY A 517 -5.53 -11.05 26.11
CA GLY A 517 -4.63 -12.11 26.57
C GLY A 517 -3.30 -11.67 27.16
N SER A 518 -2.81 -12.35 28.19
CA SER A 518 -1.42 -12.20 28.65
C SER A 518 -0.45 -12.61 27.55
N LEU A 519 0.65 -11.88 27.44
CA LEU A 519 1.66 -12.08 26.40
C LEU A 519 2.78 -12.99 26.93
N VAL A 520 3.24 -13.96 26.14
CA VAL A 520 4.26 -14.95 26.55
C VAL A 520 5.36 -15.10 25.49
N LYS A 521 6.62 -15.20 25.94
CA LYS A 521 7.79 -15.56 25.10
C LYS A 521 8.93 -16.19 25.90
N ASP A 522 10.00 -16.59 25.20
CA ASP A 522 11.25 -17.15 25.74
C ASP A 522 11.01 -18.32 26.70
N ILE A 523 10.30 -19.35 26.24
CA ILE A 523 9.95 -20.53 27.03
C ILE A 523 11.14 -21.50 27.08
N ALA A 524 11.55 -21.94 28.27
CA ALA A 524 12.57 -22.98 28.40
C ALA A 524 12.29 -23.94 29.57
N LEU A 525 12.60 -25.22 29.38
CA LEU A 525 12.68 -26.22 30.43
C LEU A 525 14.02 -26.95 30.34
N THR A 526 14.83 -26.86 31.39
CA THR A 526 16.19 -27.41 31.39
C THR A 526 16.42 -28.27 32.62
N ASN A 527 17.06 -29.42 32.44
CA ASN A 527 17.59 -30.21 33.55
C ASN A 527 18.87 -29.53 34.07
N THR A 528 18.81 -28.93 35.25
CA THR A 528 19.94 -28.18 35.81
C THR A 528 21.06 -29.08 36.33
N ASP A 529 20.78 -30.36 36.59
CA ASP A 529 21.81 -31.32 37.02
C ASP A 529 22.68 -31.76 35.83
N THR A 530 22.11 -31.89 34.62
CA THR A 530 22.83 -32.36 33.42
C THR A 530 23.15 -31.27 32.40
N GLY A 531 22.46 -30.13 32.45
CA GLY A 531 22.51 -29.08 31.43
C GLY A 531 21.70 -29.40 30.17
N GLU A 532 20.86 -30.45 30.19
CA GLU A 532 20.03 -30.84 29.04
C GLU A 532 18.80 -29.94 28.91
N THR A 533 18.67 -29.27 27.76
CA THR A 533 17.47 -28.51 27.38
C THR A 533 16.40 -29.47 26.86
N ILE A 534 15.24 -29.49 27.53
CA ILE A 534 14.09 -30.33 27.15
C ILE A 534 13.22 -29.62 26.11
N ILE A 535 13.00 -28.33 26.29
CA ILE A 535 12.36 -27.44 25.29
C ILE A 535 12.97 -26.05 25.44
N GLU A 536 13.13 -25.36 24.32
CA GLU A 536 13.48 -23.94 24.24
C GLU A 536 12.76 -23.36 23.02
N ASP A 537 12.01 -22.28 23.23
CA ASP A 537 11.19 -21.66 22.19
C ASP A 537 11.01 -20.17 22.46
N ASP A 538 11.61 -19.35 21.62
CA ASP A 538 11.45 -17.90 21.59
C ASP A 538 10.48 -17.46 20.48
N PHE A 539 9.84 -18.41 19.80
CA PHE A 539 9.00 -18.22 18.62
C PHE A 539 9.70 -17.51 17.44
N SER A 540 11.04 -17.44 17.46
CA SER A 540 11.85 -16.82 16.40
C SER A 540 12.06 -17.75 15.20
N ASP A 541 12.13 -19.06 15.45
CA ASP A 541 12.40 -20.08 14.45
C ASP A 541 11.15 -20.69 13.79
N GLU A 542 9.98 -20.06 13.97
CA GLU A 542 8.74 -20.37 13.23
C GLU A 542 8.84 -20.00 11.72
N GLY A 543 10.04 -20.05 11.14
CA GLY A 543 10.41 -19.55 9.83
C GLY A 543 9.94 -20.40 8.65
N SER A 544 10.34 -19.98 7.45
CA SER A 544 10.92 -20.98 6.55
C SER A 544 10.03 -21.95 5.78
N CYS A 545 8.79 -21.66 5.36
CA CYS A 545 8.04 -22.66 4.55
C CYS A 545 8.89 -23.20 3.37
N PRO A 546 9.08 -24.53 3.24
CA PRO A 546 9.67 -25.16 2.05
C PRO A 546 8.86 -24.90 0.78
#